data_AF-A0A3Q8FEC6-F1
#
_entry.id   AF-A0A3Q8FEC6-F1
#
_cell.length_a   1.000
_cell.length_b   1.000
_cell.length_c   1.000
_cell.angle_alpha   90.00
_cell.angle_beta   90.00
_cell.angle_gamma   90.00
#
_symmetry.space_group_name_H-M   'P 1'
#
loop_
_entity.id
_entity.type
_entity.pdbx_description
1 polymer ?
#
loop_
_entity_poly.entity_id
_entity_poly.type
_entity_poly.pdbx_seq_one_letter_code
_entity_poly.pdbx_strand_id
1 'polypeptide(L)'
;MTERMGIMYGGLQRLGPFPLLIALYLQFRNWRWGDWAGVFDIGWAGAILIFALVLLYLVGWVLIAQRTRLDTYVALLEASLQEPAK
;
A
#
# COMPACT_ATOMS: atom_id res chain seq x y z
N MET A 1 -11.43 21.10 -0.50
CA MET A 1 -10.78 20.37 0.63
C MET A 1 -9.90 19.20 0.15
N THR A 2 -10.11 18.70 -1.08
CA THR A 2 -9.41 17.58 -1.73
C THR A 2 -7.93 17.85 -2.11
N GLU A 3 -7.57 19.10 -2.44
CA GLU A 3 -6.21 19.46 -2.90
C GLU A 3 -5.10 19.24 -1.86
N ARG A 4 -5.36 19.48 -0.57
CA ARG A 4 -4.32 19.35 0.47
C ARG A 4 -3.94 17.90 0.76
N MET A 5 -4.85 16.95 0.53
CA MET A 5 -4.56 15.53 0.69
C MET A 5 -3.72 14.95 -0.46
N GLY A 6 -3.76 15.56 -1.66
CA GLY A 6 -2.94 15.13 -2.80
C GLY A 6 -1.43 15.29 -2.55
N ILE A 7 -1.02 16.28 -1.77
CA ILE A 7 0.40 16.50 -1.42
C ILE A 7 0.86 15.50 -0.33
N MET A 8 -0.02 15.17 0.61
CA MET A 8 0.29 14.25 1.71
C MET A 8 0.22 12.76 1.30
N TYR A 9 -0.69 12.41 0.38
CA TYR A 9 -0.88 11.03 -0.11
C TYR A 9 -0.28 10.77 -1.50
N GLY A 10 -0.01 11.80 -2.30
CA GLY A 10 0.52 11.64 -3.67
C GLY A 10 1.90 10.98 -3.71
N GLY A 11 2.73 11.19 -2.69
CA GLY A 11 4.00 10.46 -2.53
C GLY A 11 3.78 8.97 -2.26
N LEU A 12 2.85 8.63 -1.37
CA LEU A 12 2.56 7.25 -0.96
C LEU A 12 1.85 6.45 -2.06
N GLN A 13 0.94 7.10 -2.80
CA GLN A 13 0.21 6.51 -3.93
C GLN A 13 1.12 6.31 -5.15
N ARG A 14 2.13 7.17 -5.35
CA ARG A 14 3.13 7.06 -6.43
C ARG A 14 4.26 6.08 -6.12
N LEU A 15 4.55 5.85 -4.83
CA LEU A 15 5.52 4.84 -4.39
C LEU A 15 4.98 3.41 -4.57
N GLY A 16 3.66 3.19 -4.54
CA GLY A 16 3.06 1.89 -4.86
C GLY A 16 3.63 0.73 -4.01
N PRO A 17 3.97 -0.44 -4.61
CA PRO A 17 4.59 -1.57 -3.89
C PRO A 17 6.06 -1.37 -3.53
N PHE A 18 6.72 -0.30 -3.98
CA PHE A 18 8.16 -0.14 -3.79
C PHE A 18 8.65 -0.16 -2.33
N PRO A 19 8.00 0.53 -1.37
CA PRO A 19 8.45 0.49 0.02
C PRO A 19 8.42 -0.93 0.59
N LEU A 20 7.40 -1.71 0.20
CA LEU A 20 7.29 -3.11 0.59
C LEU A 20 8.37 -3.96 -0.09
N LEU A 21 8.60 -3.77 -1.39
CA LEU A 21 9.64 -4.47 -2.14
C LEU A 21 11.04 -4.16 -1.62
N ILE A 22 11.31 -2.91 -1.23
CA ILE A 22 12.59 -2.49 -0.64
C ILE A 22 12.77 -3.12 0.74
N ALA A 23 11.72 -3.13 1.57
CA ALA A 23 11.75 -3.78 2.88
C ALA A 23 11.99 -5.29 2.75
N LEU A 24 11.25 -5.96 1.86
CA LEU A 24 11.45 -7.38 1.54
C LEU A 24 12.84 -7.64 0.99
N TYR A 25 13.31 -6.82 0.04
CA TYR A 25 14.65 -6.96 -0.52
C TYR A 25 15.74 -6.82 0.54
N LEU A 26 15.67 -5.82 1.43
CA LEU A 26 16.61 -5.67 2.54
C LEU A 26 16.55 -6.85 3.51
N GLN A 27 15.34 -7.34 3.77
CA GLN A 27 15.12 -8.47 4.66
C GLN A 27 15.69 -9.79 4.09
N PHE A 28 15.52 -10.03 2.80
CA PHE A 28 16.03 -11.22 2.11
C PHE A 28 17.44 -11.02 1.52
N ARG A 29 18.06 -9.84 1.66
CA ARG A 29 19.33 -9.52 0.97
C ARG A 29 20.47 -10.46 1.35
N ASN A 30 20.47 -10.93 2.59
CA ASN A 30 21.50 -11.84 3.12
C ASN A 30 21.05 -13.31 3.07
N TRP A 31 19.87 -13.59 2.51
CA TRP A 31 19.35 -14.95 2.42
C TRP A 31 20.12 -15.73 1.38
N ARG A 32 20.67 -16.89 1.78
CA ARG A 32 21.37 -17.82 0.90
C ARG A 32 20.48 -19.02 0.63
N TRP A 33 20.37 -19.39 -0.65
CA TRP A 33 19.65 -20.59 -1.08
C TRP A 33 20.21 -21.82 -0.35
N GLY A 34 19.41 -22.45 0.53
CA GLY A 34 19.85 -23.57 1.39
C GLY A 34 19.75 -23.29 2.89
N ASP A 35 19.63 -22.02 3.32
CA ASP A 35 19.46 -21.63 4.72
C ASP A 35 18.02 -21.17 4.99
N TRP A 36 17.08 -22.12 4.92
CA TRP A 36 15.67 -21.87 5.27
C TRP A 36 15.49 -21.58 6.77
N ALA A 37 16.45 -21.99 7.60
CA ALA A 37 16.50 -21.66 9.02
C ALA A 37 16.85 -20.19 9.22
N GLY A 38 17.84 -19.64 8.50
CA GLY A 38 18.21 -18.23 8.53
C GLY A 38 17.09 -17.23 8.18
N VAL A 39 16.04 -17.67 7.49
CA VAL A 39 14.82 -16.85 7.23
C VAL A 39 13.95 -16.71 8.48
N PHE A 40 13.96 -17.71 9.36
CA PHE A 40 13.18 -17.77 10.60
C PHE A 40 14.05 -17.72 11.88
N ASP A 41 15.37 -17.56 11.74
CA ASP A 41 16.34 -17.38 12.84
C ASP A 41 16.19 -15.99 13.50
N ILE A 42 15.23 -15.21 13.00
CA ILE A 42 14.65 -14.06 13.68
C ILE A 42 13.56 -14.64 14.58
N GLY A 43 13.93 -15.06 15.80
CA GLY A 43 13.02 -15.75 16.74
C GLY A 43 11.62 -15.10 16.84
N TRP A 44 10.60 -15.83 17.31
CA TRP A 44 9.15 -15.52 17.26
C TRP A 44 8.71 -14.03 17.21
N ALA A 45 9.35 -13.14 17.96
CA ALA A 45 9.12 -11.70 17.89
C ALA A 45 9.33 -11.09 16.49
N GLY A 46 10.37 -11.52 15.76
CA GLY A 46 10.65 -11.10 14.39
C GLY A 46 9.58 -11.56 13.40
N ALA A 47 9.18 -12.83 13.49
CA ALA A 47 8.09 -13.37 12.68
C ALA A 47 6.78 -12.60 12.89
N ILE A 48 6.45 -12.26 14.13
CA ILE A 48 5.27 -11.44 14.47
C ILE A 48 5.40 -10.03 13.88
N LEU A 49 6.59 -9.41 13.96
CA LEU A 49 6.84 -8.08 13.40
C LEU A 49 6.66 -8.05 11.88
N ILE A 50 7.19 -9.05 11.18
CA ILE A 50 7.07 -9.18 9.72
C ILE A 50 5.60 -9.37 9.35
N PHE A 51 4.91 -10.27 10.06
CA PHE A 51 3.49 -10.51 9.85
C PHE A 51 2.66 -9.25 10.08
N ALA A 52 2.94 -8.50 11.15
CA ALA A 52 2.29 -7.23 11.44
C ALA A 52 2.56 -6.17 10.36
N LEU A 53 3.79 -6.08 9.85
CA LEU A 53 4.14 -5.16 8.76
C LEU A 53 3.40 -5.49 7.46
N VAL A 54 3.30 -6.78 7.11
CA VAL A 54 2.55 -7.23 5.94
C VAL A 54 1.05 -6.92 6.10
N LEU A 55 0.47 -7.20 7.27
CA LEU A 55 -0.93 -6.87 7.55
C LEU A 55 -1.19 -5.36 7.47
N LEU A 56 -0.32 -4.56 8.08
CA LEU A 56 -0.44 -3.10 8.07
C LEU A 56 -0.41 -2.56 6.63
N TYR A 57 0.47 -3.13 5.81
CA TYR A 57 0.55 -2.77 4.40
C TYR A 57 -0.71 -3.16 3.62
N LEU A 58 -1.22 -4.38 3.80
CA LEU A 58 -2.45 -4.84 3.14
C LEU A 58 -3.65 -3.97 3.52
N VAL A 59 -3.79 -3.61 4.80
CA VAL A 59 -4.84 -2.70 5.26
C VAL A 59 -4.69 -1.33 4.60
N GLY A 60 -3.47 -0.78 4.57
CA GLY A 60 -3.18 0.49 3.88
C GLY A 60 -3.56 0.44 2.40
N TRP A 61 -3.23 -0.65 1.71
CA TRP A 61 -3.59 -0.86 0.31
C TRP A 61 -5.11 -0.88 0.11
N VAL A 62 -5.83 -1.65 0.92
CA VAL A 62 -7.30 -1.75 0.82
C VAL A 62 -7.95 -0.39 1.06
N LEU A 63 -7.50 0.36 2.07
CA LEU A 63 -8.03 1.70 2.35
C LEU A 63 -7.81 2.68 1.18
N ILE A 64 -6.62 2.66 0.56
CA ILE A 64 -6.33 3.48 -0.62
C ILE A 64 -7.25 3.07 -1.79
N ALA A 65 -7.40 1.78 -2.04
CA ALA A 65 -8.27 1.28 -3.11
C ALA A 65 -9.74 1.69 -2.91
N GLN A 66 -10.26 1.58 -1.68
CA GLN A 66 -11.63 2.02 -1.37
C GLN A 66 -11.80 3.52 -1.57
N ARG A 67 -10.80 4.32 -1.15
CA ARG A 67 -10.80 5.76 -1.38
C ARG A 67 -10.84 6.10 -2.86
N THR A 68 -9.99 5.49 -3.68
CA THR A 68 -9.98 5.73 -5.14
C THR A 68 -11.31 5.35 -5.79
N ARG A 69 -11.93 4.25 -5.34
CA ARG A 69 -13.26 3.86 -5.83
C ARG A 69 -14.34 4.89 -5.49
N LEU A 70 -14.36 5.37 -4.23
CA LEU A 70 -15.31 6.40 -3.80
C LEU A 70 -15.13 7.69 -4.59
N ASP A 71 -13.88 8.16 -4.74
CA ASP A 71 -13.58 9.37 -5.51
C ASP A 71 -14.04 9.22 -6.98
N THR A 72 -13.88 8.03 -7.56
CA THR A 72 -14.36 7.74 -8.93
C THR A 72 -15.88 7.75 -9.01
N TYR A 73 -16.58 7.14 -8.04
CA TYR A 73 -18.04 7.14 -8.04
C TYR A 73 -18.61 8.54 -7.85
N VAL A 74 -17.99 9.38 -7.02
CA VAL A 74 -18.36 10.79 -6.88
C VAL A 74 -18.15 11.52 -8.20
N ALA A 75 -17.00 11.36 -8.86
CA ALA A 75 -16.72 12.01 -10.14
C ALA A 75 -17.71 11.58 -11.24
N LEU A 76 -18.06 10.29 -11.31
CA LEU A 76 -19.06 9.78 -12.27
C LEU A 76 -20.46 10.32 -11.97
N LEU A 77 -20.83 10.43 -10.69
CA LEU A 77 -22.10 11.01 -10.28
C LEU A 77 -22.17 12.49 -10.65
N GLU A 78 -21.13 13.27 -10.33
CA GLU A 78 -21.03 14.69 -10.71
C GLU A 78 -21.11 14.87 -12.22
N ALA A 79 -20.42 14.03 -12.99
CA ALA A 79 -20.48 14.05 -14.46
C ALA A 79 -21.88 13.70 -15.00
N SER A 80 -22.60 12.77 -14.35
CA SER A 80 -23.97 12.40 -14.75
C SER A 80 -25.02 13.46 -14.43
N LEU A 81 -24.76 14.28 -13.40
CA LEU A 81 -25.63 15.38 -12.98
C LEU A 81 -25.38 16.66 -13.78
N GLN A 82 -24.21 16.79 -14.43
CA GLN A 82 -23.96 17.83 -15.42
C GLN A 82 -24.68 17.43 -16.72
N GLU A 83 -25.94 17.84 -16.86
CA GLU A 83 -26.67 17.73 -18.13
C GLU A 83 -25.83 18.35 -19.27
N PRO A 84 -25.78 17.72 -20.46
CA PRO A 84 -25.15 18.35 -21.61
C PRO A 84 -25.90 19.65 -21.90
N ALA A 85 -25.21 20.79 -21.75
CA ALA A 85 -25.70 22.05 -22.28
C ALA A 85 -26.01 21.82 -23.76
N LYS A 86 -27.30 21.95 -24.10
CA LYS A 86 -27.86 21.79 -25.44
C LYS A 86 -27.07 22.55 -26.50
#